data_AF-Q141U1-F1
#
_entry.id   AF-Q141U1-F1
#
_cell.length_a   1.000
_cell.length_b   1.000
_cell.length_c   1.000
_cell.angle_alpha   90.00
_cell.angle_beta   90.00
_cell.angle_gamma   90.00
#
_symmetry.space_group_name_H-M   'P 1'
#
loop_
_entity.id
_entity.type
_entity.pdbx_description
1 polymer ?
#
loop_
_entity_poly.entity_id
_entity_poly.type
_entity_poly.pdbx_seq_one_letter_code
_entity_poly.pdbx_strand_id
1 'polypeptide(L)' 'MSTQTENAFWLVWSPTGSAPPRYRHASKQSAITEAERLARAHPGQLFVVLEPIAGRRVDNMVRTTYVDEKEIPF' A
#
# COMPACT_ATOMS: atom_id res chain seq x y z
N MET A 1 -16.12 16.98 11.24
CA MET A 1 -15.41 15.78 10.76
C MET A 1 -14.94 16.09 9.35
N SER A 2 -13.63 16.09 9.11
CA SER A 2 -13.09 16.35 7.76
C SER A 2 -12.81 15.03 7.07
N THR A 3 -13.45 14.80 5.94
CA THR A 3 -13.17 13.66 5.04
C THR A 3 -12.23 14.13 3.95
N GLN A 4 -11.09 13.45 3.81
CA GLN A 4 -10.10 13.70 2.77
C GLN A 4 -10.09 12.54 1.79
N THR A 5 -9.93 12.86 0.51
CA THR A 5 -9.65 11.87 -0.54
C THR A 5 -8.18 11.98 -0.91
N GLU A 6 -7.49 10.83 -0.99
CA GLU A 6 -6.09 10.74 -1.42
C GLU A 6 -5.93 9.67 -2.51
N ASN A 7 -4.89 9.79 -3.32
CA ASN A 7 -4.57 8.77 -4.31
C ASN A 7 -4.02 7.51 -3.61
N ALA A 8 -4.53 6.35 -4.03
CA ALA A 8 -4.05 5.08 -3.55
C ALA A 8 -2.57 4.88 -3.90
N PHE A 9 -1.87 4.11 -3.06
CA PHE A 9 -0.47 3.73 -3.25
C PHE A 9 -0.30 2.25 -2.93
N TRP A 10 0.85 1.68 -3.29
CA TRP A 10 1.08 0.25 -3.09
C TRP A 10 2.22 0.01 -2.11
N LEU A 11 2.06 -0.94 -1.19
CA LEU A 11 3.10 -1.39 -0.26
C LEU A 11 3.45 -2.84 -0.53
N VAL A 12 4.73 -3.19 -0.32
CA VAL A 12 5.18 -4.58 -0.27
C VAL A 12 5.43 -4.96 1.18
N TRP A 13 4.53 -5.75 1.75
CA TRP A 13 4.57 -6.19 3.14
C TRP A 13 4.97 -7.65 3.25
N SER A 14 5.85 -7.99 4.19
CA SER A 14 6.15 -9.39 4.52
C SER A 14 5.55 -9.75 5.88
N PRO A 15 4.55 -10.64 5.96
CA PRO A 15 4.05 -11.16 7.23
C PRO A 15 5.08 -12.04 7.96
N THR A 16 6.01 -12.63 7.20
CA THR A 16 7.09 -13.49 7.72
C THR A 16 8.39 -12.72 7.98
N GLY A 17 8.43 -11.44 7.62
CA GLY A 17 9.58 -10.55 7.81
C GLY A 17 9.50 -9.79 9.12
N SER A 18 10.65 -9.32 9.61
CA SER A 18 10.77 -8.58 10.87
C SER A 18 10.63 -7.06 10.72
N ALA A 19 10.71 -6.53 9.50
CA ALA A 19 10.71 -5.10 9.23
C ALA A 19 9.39 -4.64 8.56
N PRO A 20 8.81 -3.51 9.00
CA PRO A 20 7.65 -2.92 8.33
C PRO A 20 8.02 -2.36 6.95
N PRO A 21 7.05 -2.27 6.01
CA PRO A 21 7.27 -1.70 4.69
C PRO A 21 7.65 -0.22 4.78
N ARG A 22 8.65 0.20 4.01
CA ARG A 22 9.19 1.58 4.05
C ARG A 22 8.94 2.40 2.78
N TYR A 23 8.56 1.76 1.68
CA TYR A 23 8.45 2.41 0.38
C TYR A 23 7.02 2.33 -0.15
N ARG A 24 6.49 3.48 -0.59
CA ARG A 24 5.19 3.60 -1.26
C ARG A 24 5.40 3.59 -2.77
N HIS A 25 4.94 2.53 -3.41
CA HIS A 25 4.97 2.37 -4.86
C HIS A 25 3.82 3.14 -5.51
N ALA A 26 4.12 3.89 -6.57
CA ALA A 26 3.13 4.68 -7.31
C ALA A 26 2.20 3.83 -8.21
N SER A 27 2.54 2.55 -8.44
CA SER A 27 1.71 1.65 -9.26
C SER A 27 1.76 0.21 -8.76
N LYS A 28 0.66 -0.50 -8.96
CA LYS A 28 0.54 -1.95 -8.69
C LYS A 28 1.67 -2.74 -9.33
N GLN A 29 1.97 -2.47 -10.60
CA GLN A 29 3.01 -3.19 -11.34
C GLN A 29 4.39 -2.99 -10.72
N SER A 30 4.73 -1.77 -10.31
CA SER A 30 6.03 -1.50 -9.66
C SER A 30 6.15 -2.21 -8.30
N ALA A 31 5.05 -2.33 -7.55
CA ALA A 31 5.03 -3.07 -6.29
C ALA A 31 5.14 -4.60 -6.51
N ILE A 32 4.50 -5.15 -7.56
CA ILE A 32 4.64 -6.56 -7.94
C ILE A 32 6.09 -6.88 -8.28
N THR A 33 6.73 -6.08 -9.13
CA THR A 33 8.13 -6.28 -9.50
C THR A 33 9.05 -6.27 -8.26
N GLU A 34 8.80 -5.38 -7.31
CA GLU A 34 9.58 -5.33 -6.07
C GLU A 34 9.32 -6.53 -5.15
N ALA A 35 8.07 -6.96 -5.01
CA ALA A 35 7.71 -8.15 -4.25
C ALA A 35 8.41 -9.40 -4.81
N GLU A 36 8.45 -9.56 -6.13
CA GLU A 36 9.19 -10.65 -6.77
C GLU A 36 10.69 -10.56 -6.53
N ARG A 37 11.29 -9.36 -6.64
CA ARG A 37 12.71 -9.15 -6.37
C ARG A 37 13.07 -9.57 -4.94
N LEU A 38 12.24 -9.18 -3.97
CA LEU A 38 12.42 -9.53 -2.56
C LEU A 38 12.22 -11.02 -2.29
N ALA A 39 11.20 -11.65 -2.89
CA ALA A 39 10.97 -13.10 -2.75
C ALA A 39 12.15 -13.92 -3.30
N ARG A 40 12.77 -13.50 -4.41
CA ARG A 40 13.98 -14.14 -4.96
C ARG A 40 15.20 -13.96 -4.05
N ALA A 41 15.33 -12.79 -3.41
CA ALA A 41 16.44 -12.49 -2.51
C ALA A 41 16.31 -13.18 -1.14
N HIS A 42 15.09 -13.53 -0.72
CA HIS A 42 14.80 -14.12 0.59
C HIS A 42 13.93 -15.39 0.46
N PRO A 43 14.50 -16.52 0.01
CA PRO A 43 13.76 -17.78 -0.13
C PRO A 43 13.06 -18.18 1.18
N GLY A 44 11.79 -18.59 1.07
CA GLY A 44 10.95 -19.00 2.20
C GLY A 44 10.18 -17.85 2.88
N GLN A 45 10.46 -16.59 2.55
CA GLN A 45 9.66 -15.45 3.01
C GLN A 45 8.54 -15.11 2.03
N LEU A 46 7.37 -14.73 2.56
CA LEU A 46 6.23 -14.26 1.77
C LEU A 46 6.28 -12.73 1.66
N PHE A 47 6.02 -12.21 0.45
CA PHE A 47 5.85 -10.79 0.20
C PHE A 47 4.49 -10.56 -0.46
N VAL A 48 3.68 -9.68 0.13
CA VAL A 48 2.30 -9.38 -0.26
C VAL A 48 2.20 -7.93 -0.71
N VAL A 49 1.59 -7.73 -1.87
CA VAL A 49 1.30 -6.40 -2.41
C VAL A 49 -0.04 -5.92 -1.86
N LEU A 50 -0.04 -4.74 -1.21
CA LEU A 50 -1.21 -4.17 -0.54
C LEU A 50 -1.53 -2.78 -1.08
N GLU A 51 -2.83 -2.47 -1.15
CA GLU A 51 -3.37 -1.16 -1.44
C GLU A 51 -4.18 -0.66 -0.21
N PRO A 52 -4.01 0.60 0.23
CA PRO A 52 -4.82 1.15 1.30
C PRO A 52 -6.21 1.48 0.79
N ILE A 53 -7.22 1.14 1.57
CA ILE A 53 -8.62 1.53 1.32
C ILE A 53 -9.07 2.70 2.20
N ALA A 54 -8.44 2.89 3.36
CA ALA A 54 -8.83 3.89 4.35
C ALA A 54 -7.68 4.25 5.31
N GLY A 55 -7.65 5.50 5.77
CA GLY A 55 -6.77 6.00 6.83
C GLY A 55 -7.55 6.69 7.95
N ARG A 56 -7.12 6.50 9.21
CA ARG A 56 -7.74 7.12 10.40
C ARG A 56 -6.66 7.70 11.31
N ARG A 57 -6.85 8.94 11.77
CA ARG A 57 -5.93 9.60 12.70
C ARG A 57 -6.71 10.38 13.77
N VAL A 58 -6.35 10.18 15.04
CA VAL A 58 -6.95 10.89 16.18
C VAL A 58 -6.23 12.22 16.37
N ASP A 59 -6.60 13.16 15.52
CA ASP A 59 -6.22 14.58 15.57
C ASP A 59 -7.39 15.33 14.95
N ASN A 60 -8.38 15.74 15.76
CA ASN A 60 -9.72 16.15 15.27
C ASN A 60 -10.40 15.14 14.32
N MET A 61 -10.24 13.83 14.57
CA MET A 61 -10.75 12.71 13.77
C MET A 61 -10.66 12.97 12.25
N VAL A 62 -9.49 12.71 11.68
CA VAL A 62 -9.29 12.74 10.23
C VAL A 62 -9.66 11.38 9.65
N ARG A 63 -10.52 11.39 8.64
CA ARG A 63 -10.89 10.20 7.86
C ARG A 63 -10.39 10.40 6.43
N THR A 64 -9.47 9.54 6.01
CA THR A 64 -8.98 9.50 4.63
C THR A 64 -9.59 8.30 3.90
N THR A 65 -10.09 8.53 2.70
CA THR A 65 -10.48 7.50 1.73
C THR A 65 -9.45 7.53 0.60
N TYR A 66 -8.89 6.38 0.26
CA TYR A 66 -7.97 6.26 -0.86
C TYR A 66 -8.73 5.81 -2.10
N VAL A 67 -8.41 6.41 -3.24
CA VAL A 67 -9.03 6.09 -4.53
C VAL A 67 -7.96 5.80 -5.57
N ASP A 68 -8.19 4.79 -6.41
CA ASP A 68 -7.47 4.66 -7.68
C ASP A 68 -8.18 5.56 -8.70
N GLU A 69 -7.53 6.66 -9.09
CA GLU A 69 -8.06 7.58 -10.11
C GLU A 69 -8.40 6.88 -11.43
N LYS A 70 -7.79 5.71 -11.71
CA LYS A 70 -8.03 4.93 -12.93
C LYS A 70 -9.31 4.08 -12.87
N GLU A 71 -9.88 3.88 -11.68
CA GLU A 71 -11.08 3.05 -11.50
C GLU A 71 -12.39 3.85 -11.44
N ILE A 72 -12.34 5.19 -11.51
CA ILE A 72 -13.53 6.05 -11.55
C ILE A 72 -14.09 6.07 -12.98
N PRO A 73 -15.27 5.47 -13.27
CA PRO A 73 -15.88 5.55 -14.59
C PRO A 73 -16.39 6.97 -14.88
N PHE A 74 -16.27 7.42 -16.13
CA PHE A 74 -16.83 8.68 -16.63
C PHE A 74 -18.35 8.65 -16.74
#